data_AF-A0A328XTT5-F1
#
_entry.id   AF-A0A328XTT5-F1
#
_cell.length_a   1.000
_cell.length_b   1.000
_cell.length_c   1.000
_cell.angle_alpha   90.00
_cell.angle_beta   90.00
_cell.angle_gamma   90.00
#
_symmetry.space_group_name_H-M   'P 1'
#
loop_
_entity.id
_entity.type
_entity.pdbx_description
1 polymer ?
#
loop_
_entity_poly.entity_id
_entity_poly.type
_entity_poly.pdbx_seq_one_letter_code
_entity_poly.pdbx_strand_id
1 'polypeptide(L)'
;MSQEIELKLALPPEGPERLRRHPRLAALPAEDRTLANTYYDTPDGALEAARVALRIRDTGKGRVQTLKTTGNGQGGLSVRGEWEWPIDENRLDLDGLKTLAPMQALGDETLAALAPRFATDFARRTWIVDGEQGRIEVALDDGEVRADGRRATIRELELELKDGDPAALWALAEEFAASVPLRPATASKAARGASLGEGRWSLPAADDDPAALYEHTILALDALADSQDSHFKDEARRSLDRLVALGDDRLTGPAATLLAALSHQAPEDDAWLDVAFGQAALALARALYAPA
;
A
#
# COMPACT_ATOMS: atom_id res chain seq x y z
N MET A 1 19.41 -6.04 9.94
CA MET A 1 18.12 -5.34 9.85
C MET A 1 18.29 -4.27 8.80
N SER A 2 17.71 -4.46 7.62
CA SER A 2 17.54 -3.37 6.66
C SER A 2 16.30 -2.58 7.08
N GLN A 3 16.39 -1.24 7.07
CA GLN A 3 15.20 -0.41 7.04
C GLN A 3 14.85 -0.19 5.57
N GLU A 4 13.65 -0.58 5.17
CA GLU A 4 13.10 -0.25 3.85
C GLU A 4 12.30 1.03 3.98
N ILE A 5 12.50 1.98 3.06
CA ILE A 5 11.70 3.20 2.94
C ILE A 5 10.97 3.11 1.59
N GLU A 6 9.65 2.91 1.63
CA GLU A 6 8.82 2.80 0.41
C GLU A 6 7.66 3.80 0.40
N LEU A 7 7.33 4.36 -0.76
CA LEU A 7 6.08 5.08 -1.02
C LEU A 7 5.16 4.20 -1.88
N LYS A 8 3.94 3.91 -1.40
CA LYS A 8 2.94 3.10 -2.10
C LYS A 8 1.86 3.95 -2.74
N LEU A 9 1.54 3.64 -4.00
CA LEU A 9 0.58 4.37 -4.81
C LEU A 9 -0.43 3.40 -5.45
N ALA A 10 -1.72 3.72 -5.37
CA ALA A 10 -2.78 2.98 -6.07
C ALA A 10 -3.00 3.52 -7.49
N LEU A 11 -3.35 2.63 -8.42
CA LEU A 11 -3.54 2.94 -9.84
C LEU A 11 -4.95 2.58 -10.33
N PRO A 12 -5.53 3.38 -11.25
CA PRO A 12 -6.75 2.99 -11.97
C PRO A 12 -6.44 1.92 -13.04
N PRO A 13 -7.46 1.35 -13.71
CA PRO A 13 -7.26 0.28 -14.71
C PRO A 13 -6.24 0.59 -15.80
N GLU A 14 -6.16 1.82 -16.28
CA GLU A 14 -5.22 2.25 -17.32
C GLU A 14 -3.82 2.60 -16.80
N GLY A 15 -3.66 2.75 -15.48
CA GLY A 15 -2.42 3.18 -14.83
C GLY A 15 -1.21 2.30 -15.13
N PRO A 16 -1.29 0.96 -15.01
CA PRO A 16 -0.18 0.05 -15.32
C PRO A 16 0.39 0.26 -16.73
N GLU A 17 -0.48 0.40 -17.73
CA GLU A 17 -0.02 0.55 -19.11
C GLU A 17 0.54 1.96 -19.37
N ARG A 18 -0.03 3.00 -18.75
CA ARG A 18 0.55 4.35 -18.80
C ARG A 18 1.94 4.41 -18.18
N LEU A 19 2.17 3.73 -17.05
CA LEU A 19 3.50 3.65 -16.41
C LEU A 19 4.53 2.94 -17.29
N ARG A 20 4.18 1.79 -17.89
CA ARG A 20 5.08 1.06 -18.80
C ARG A 20 5.53 1.91 -19.99
N ARG A 21 4.69 2.84 -20.44
CA ARG A 21 4.98 3.77 -21.55
C ARG A 21 5.55 5.11 -21.09
N HIS A 22 5.64 5.35 -19.79
CA HIS A 22 6.12 6.62 -19.26
C HIS A 22 7.58 6.84 -19.67
N PRO A 23 7.97 8.03 -20.16
CA PRO A 23 9.34 8.29 -20.65
C PRO A 23 10.45 7.95 -19.67
N ARG A 24 10.18 8.04 -18.36
CA ARG A 24 11.15 7.63 -17.32
C ARG A 24 11.41 6.13 -17.23
N LEU A 25 10.45 5.29 -17.64
CA LEU A 25 10.55 3.83 -17.51
C LEU A 25 10.73 3.13 -18.86
N ALA A 26 10.17 3.70 -19.94
CA ALA A 26 10.06 3.04 -21.24
C ALA A 26 11.41 2.62 -21.86
N ALA A 27 12.49 3.34 -21.55
CA ALA A 27 13.83 3.05 -22.06
C ALA A 27 14.70 2.25 -21.06
N LEU A 28 14.23 2.01 -19.85
CA LEU A 28 14.97 1.29 -18.82
C LEU A 28 14.79 -0.22 -18.95
N PRO A 29 15.81 -1.03 -18.64
CA PRO A 29 15.64 -2.46 -18.50
C PRO A 29 14.63 -2.74 -17.38
N ALA A 30 13.75 -3.70 -17.63
CA ALA A 30 12.75 -4.15 -16.68
C ALA A 30 12.94 -5.63 -16.36
N GLU A 31 12.60 -6.03 -15.13
CA GLU A 31 12.52 -7.43 -14.74
C GLU A 31 11.06 -7.81 -14.43
N ASP A 32 10.60 -8.89 -15.03
CA ASP A 32 9.25 -9.42 -14.80
C ASP A 32 9.30 -10.68 -13.92
N ARG A 33 8.43 -10.73 -12.90
CA ARG A 33 8.28 -11.87 -11.99
C ARG A 33 6.79 -12.12 -11.73
N THR A 34 6.42 -13.39 -11.60
CA THR A 34 5.11 -13.78 -11.05
C THR A 34 5.30 -14.14 -9.58
N LEU A 35 4.53 -13.53 -8.70
CA LEU A 35 4.67 -13.67 -7.26
C LEU A 35 3.40 -14.28 -6.66
N ALA A 36 3.51 -15.53 -6.22
CA ALA A 36 2.46 -16.23 -5.49
C ALA A 36 2.83 -16.28 -4.00
N ASN A 37 1.97 -15.70 -3.15
CA ASN A 37 2.20 -15.59 -1.72
C ASN A 37 1.01 -16.20 -0.97
N THR A 38 1.29 -16.97 0.09
CA THR A 38 0.31 -17.38 1.10
C THR A 38 0.62 -16.64 2.39
N TYR A 39 -0.36 -15.94 2.93
CA TYR A 39 -0.24 -15.22 4.19
C TYR A 39 -0.85 -16.03 5.34
N TYR A 40 -0.20 -15.93 6.49
CA TYR A 40 -0.51 -16.69 7.70
C TYR A 40 -0.83 -15.73 8.83
N ASP A 41 -1.84 -16.09 9.62
CA ASP A 41 -2.22 -15.43 10.86
C ASP A 41 -2.99 -16.45 11.71
N THR A 42 -3.30 -16.10 12.96
CA THR A 42 -4.24 -16.85 13.77
C THR A 42 -5.68 -16.60 13.30
N PRO A 43 -6.65 -17.48 13.63
CA PRO A 43 -8.05 -17.28 13.26
C PRO A 43 -8.66 -15.96 13.75
N ASP A 44 -8.14 -15.42 14.85
CA ASP A 44 -8.52 -14.15 15.49
C ASP A 44 -7.65 -12.95 15.09
N GLY A 45 -6.69 -13.11 14.16
CA GLY A 45 -5.92 -12.00 13.58
C GLY A 45 -4.86 -11.39 14.50
N ALA A 46 -4.20 -12.21 15.32
CA ALA A 46 -3.24 -11.74 16.31
C ALA A 46 -2.00 -11.07 15.67
N LEU A 47 -1.53 -11.54 14.52
CA LEU A 47 -0.42 -10.90 13.80
C LEU A 47 -0.85 -9.54 13.23
N GLU A 48 -2.00 -9.47 12.57
CA GLU A 48 -2.53 -8.21 12.06
C GLU A 48 -2.72 -7.16 13.17
N ALA A 49 -3.31 -7.56 14.31
CA ALA A 49 -3.48 -6.68 15.46
C ALA A 49 -2.13 -6.14 16.00
N ALA A 50 -1.08 -6.95 15.92
CA ALA A 50 0.29 -6.57 16.25
C ALA A 50 1.05 -5.90 15.08
N ARG A 51 0.38 -5.63 13.96
CA ARG A 51 0.96 -5.06 12.73
C ARG A 51 2.13 -5.88 12.17
N VAL A 52 2.01 -7.20 12.27
CA VAL A 52 2.94 -8.19 11.74
C VAL A 52 2.30 -8.87 10.53
N ALA A 53 3.07 -9.04 9.45
CA ALA A 53 2.67 -9.81 8.29
C ALA A 53 3.63 -10.97 8.08
N LEU A 54 3.11 -12.20 8.08
CA LEU A 54 3.86 -13.42 7.83
C LEU A 54 3.38 -14.06 6.53
N ARG A 55 4.33 -14.40 5.64
CA ARG A 55 4.01 -15.09 4.39
C ARG A 55 5.04 -16.12 4.01
N ILE A 56 4.61 -17.07 3.19
CA ILE A 56 5.45 -17.88 2.33
C ILE A 56 5.24 -17.42 0.89
N ARG A 57 6.32 -17.14 0.19
CA ARG A 57 6.33 -16.85 -1.25
C ARG A 57 6.91 -18.02 -2.02
N ASP A 58 6.22 -18.42 -3.09
CA ASP A 58 6.77 -19.32 -4.09
C ASP A 58 7.47 -18.50 -5.19
N THR A 59 8.73 -18.83 -5.46
CA THR A 59 9.56 -18.15 -6.47
C THR A 59 9.72 -18.99 -7.75
N GLY A 60 9.11 -20.17 -7.82
CA GLY A 60 9.31 -21.16 -8.87
C GLY A 60 10.63 -21.95 -8.76
N LYS A 61 11.63 -21.42 -8.05
CA LYS A 61 12.94 -22.08 -7.80
C LYS A 61 13.14 -22.49 -6.35
N GLY A 62 12.17 -22.18 -5.49
CA GLY A 62 12.23 -22.38 -4.05
C GLY A 62 11.18 -21.55 -3.35
N ARG A 63 11.13 -21.67 -2.02
CA ARG A 63 10.20 -20.92 -1.18
C ARG A 63 10.96 -20.04 -0.21
N VAL A 64 10.34 -18.91 0.08
CA VAL A 64 10.90 -17.90 0.96
C VAL A 64 9.87 -17.54 2.01
N GLN A 65 10.24 -17.64 3.27
CA GLN A 65 9.45 -17.15 4.39
C GLN A 65 9.85 -15.71 4.67
N THR A 66 8.86 -14.83 4.80
CA THR A 66 9.07 -13.42 5.15
C THR A 66 8.21 -13.06 6.34
N LEU A 67 8.83 -12.46 7.35
CA LEU A 67 8.15 -11.73 8.42
C LEU A 67 8.42 -10.24 8.25
N LYS A 68 7.36 -9.45 8.18
CA LYS A 68 7.42 -7.99 8.14
C LYS A 68 6.69 -7.42 9.35
N THR A 69 7.25 -6.39 9.97
CA THR A 69 6.55 -5.59 10.99
C THR A 69 6.39 -4.18 10.50
N THR A 70 5.21 -3.59 10.66
CA THR A 70 5.02 -2.17 10.34
C THR A 70 5.74 -1.31 11.38
N GLY A 71 6.66 -0.45 10.94
CA GLY A 71 7.21 0.63 11.78
C GLY A 71 6.38 1.91 11.65
N ASN A 72 6.97 3.05 12.01
CA ASN A 72 6.33 4.36 11.86
C ASN A 72 6.27 4.73 10.37
N GLY A 73 5.11 4.61 9.75
CA GLY A 73 4.84 5.05 8.37
C GLY A 73 3.53 5.84 8.30
N GLN A 74 3.52 6.94 7.56
CA GLN A 74 2.36 7.83 7.37
C GLN A 74 2.30 8.29 5.91
N GLY A 75 1.09 8.57 5.39
CA GLY A 75 0.92 9.12 4.04
C GLY A 75 1.37 8.23 2.87
N GLY A 76 1.41 6.92 3.07
CA GLY A 76 1.89 5.95 2.07
C GLY A 76 3.40 5.69 2.14
N LEU A 77 4.16 6.45 2.94
CA LEU A 77 5.55 6.16 3.28
C LEU A 77 5.57 5.09 4.38
N SER A 78 6.32 4.00 4.20
CA SER A 78 6.50 3.00 5.26
C SER A 78 7.97 2.74 5.57
N VAL A 79 8.28 2.68 6.87
CA VAL A 79 9.56 2.20 7.41
C VAL A 79 9.26 0.91 8.17
N ARG A 80 9.88 -0.21 7.81
CA ARG A 80 9.57 -1.53 8.40
C ARG A 80 10.80 -2.36 8.73
N GLY A 81 10.64 -3.25 9.70
CA GLY A 81 11.54 -4.38 9.93
C GLY A 81 11.15 -5.55 9.03
N GLU A 82 12.14 -6.15 8.38
CA GLU A 82 11.94 -7.29 7.48
C GLU A 82 12.98 -8.39 7.74
N TRP A 83 12.48 -9.62 7.83
CA TRP A 83 13.28 -10.83 7.95
C TRP A 83 12.83 -11.80 6.87
N GLU A 84 13.77 -12.21 6.02
CA GLU A 84 13.52 -13.09 4.89
C GLU A 84 14.52 -14.24 4.89
N TRP A 85 14.04 -15.48 4.76
CA TRP A 85 14.90 -16.65 4.65
C TRP A 85 14.27 -17.78 3.81
N PRO A 86 15.10 -18.59 3.14
CA PRO A 86 14.61 -19.72 2.35
C PRO A 86 14.06 -20.84 3.25
N ILE A 87 13.06 -21.54 2.74
CA ILE A 87 12.50 -22.75 3.36
C ILE A 87 12.34 -23.85 2.30
N ASP A 88 12.51 -25.11 2.72
CA ASP A 88 12.49 -26.26 1.80
C ASP A 88 11.05 -26.75 1.52
N GLU A 89 10.20 -26.73 2.55
CA GLU A 89 8.82 -27.20 2.49
C GLU A 89 7.83 -26.04 2.30
N ASN A 90 6.62 -26.34 1.83
CA ASN A 90 5.52 -25.36 1.82
C ASN A 90 4.85 -25.29 3.20
N ARG A 91 5.65 -25.06 4.25
CA ARG A 91 5.24 -25.02 5.65
C ARG A 91 6.07 -24.00 6.39
N LEU A 92 5.45 -23.31 7.34
CA LEU A 92 6.15 -22.31 8.15
C LEU A 92 7.30 -22.95 8.92
N ASP A 93 8.47 -22.30 8.87
CA ASP A 93 9.57 -22.57 9.79
C ASP A 93 9.28 -21.87 11.12
N LEU A 94 8.60 -22.59 12.02
CA LEU A 94 8.21 -22.09 13.34
C LEU A 94 9.41 -21.92 14.27
N ASP A 95 10.46 -22.73 14.13
CA ASP A 95 11.64 -22.63 14.97
C ASP A 95 12.44 -21.37 14.64
N GLY A 96 12.59 -21.04 13.36
CA GLY A 96 13.15 -19.77 12.91
C GLY A 96 12.33 -18.58 13.44
N LEU A 97 11.00 -18.64 13.35
CA LEU A 97 10.11 -17.58 13.85
C LEU A 97 10.28 -17.32 15.35
N LYS A 98 10.40 -18.37 16.18
CA LYS A 98 10.60 -18.25 17.64
C LYS A 98 11.85 -17.46 18.04
N THR A 99 12.84 -17.36 17.15
CA THR A 99 14.05 -16.59 17.43
C THR A 99 13.88 -15.08 17.23
N LEU A 100 12.80 -14.65 16.57
CA LEU A 100 12.55 -13.26 16.23
C LEU A 100 11.81 -12.53 17.36
N ALA A 101 12.33 -11.38 17.78
CA ALA A 101 11.74 -10.59 18.87
C ALA A 101 10.24 -10.24 18.68
N PRO A 102 9.74 -9.89 17.47
CA PRO A 102 8.31 -9.67 17.26
C PRO A 102 7.45 -10.90 17.56
N MET A 103 7.94 -12.09 17.22
CA MET A 103 7.21 -13.35 17.45
C MET A 103 7.30 -13.81 18.90
N GLN A 104 8.43 -13.54 19.59
CA GLN A 104 8.56 -13.80 21.02
C GLN A 104 7.57 -12.99 21.85
N ALA A 105 7.30 -11.74 21.45
CA ALA A 105 6.32 -10.88 22.11
C ALA A 105 4.87 -11.39 21.99
N LEU A 106 4.57 -12.15 20.92
CA LEU A 106 3.25 -12.74 20.66
C LEU A 106 3.04 -14.08 21.39
N GLY A 107 4.10 -14.74 21.85
CA GLY A 107 4.05 -15.97 22.61
C GLY A 107 3.78 -17.24 21.80
N ASP A 108 4.13 -18.39 22.39
CA ASP A 108 4.08 -19.70 21.71
C ASP A 108 2.67 -20.12 21.30
N GLU A 109 1.63 -19.69 22.03
CA GLU A 109 0.22 -19.99 21.69
C GLU A 109 -0.16 -19.41 20.33
N THR A 110 0.25 -18.16 20.05
CA THR A 110 0.05 -17.52 18.74
C THR A 110 0.73 -18.32 17.64
N LEU A 111 1.99 -18.73 17.83
CA LEU A 111 2.73 -19.51 16.83
C LEU A 111 2.07 -20.86 16.54
N ALA A 112 1.53 -21.51 17.57
CA ALA A 112 0.83 -22.79 17.43
C ALA A 112 -0.52 -22.66 16.69
N ALA A 113 -1.13 -21.48 16.70
CA ALA A 113 -2.42 -21.20 16.07
C ALA A 113 -2.33 -20.65 14.64
N LEU A 114 -1.12 -20.43 14.10
CA LEU A 114 -0.93 -19.90 12.75
C LEU A 114 -1.53 -20.81 11.68
N ALA A 115 -2.35 -20.23 10.81
CA ALA A 115 -2.98 -20.91 9.69
C ALA A 115 -2.96 -20.02 8.43
N PRO A 116 -3.01 -20.60 7.21
CA PRO A 116 -3.24 -19.82 6.00
C PRO A 116 -4.54 -19.02 6.10
N ARG A 117 -4.50 -17.72 5.79
CA ARG A 117 -5.67 -16.83 5.83
C ARG A 117 -6.09 -16.33 4.47
N PHE A 118 -5.14 -15.89 3.67
CA PHE A 118 -5.36 -15.37 2.33
C PHE A 118 -4.12 -15.56 1.46
N ALA A 119 -4.29 -15.36 0.16
CA ALA A 119 -3.22 -15.43 -0.82
C ALA A 119 -3.17 -14.16 -1.66
N THR A 120 -2.00 -13.85 -2.21
CA THR A 120 -1.86 -12.85 -3.27
C THR A 120 -1.14 -13.48 -4.45
N ASP A 121 -1.63 -13.18 -5.65
CA ASP A 121 -1.07 -13.65 -6.91
C ASP A 121 -1.03 -12.47 -7.88
N PHE A 122 0.18 -12.03 -8.22
CA PHE A 122 0.37 -10.86 -9.07
C PHE A 122 1.64 -10.93 -9.90
N ALA A 123 1.59 -10.29 -11.06
CA ALA A 123 2.77 -9.98 -11.85
C ALA A 123 3.42 -8.71 -11.27
N ARG A 124 4.72 -8.79 -11.00
CA ARG A 124 5.56 -7.65 -10.63
C ARG A 124 6.50 -7.34 -11.78
N ARG A 125 6.50 -6.09 -12.22
CA ARG A 125 7.54 -5.53 -13.09
C ARG A 125 8.38 -4.53 -12.31
N THR A 126 9.69 -4.70 -12.29
CA THR A 126 10.61 -3.78 -11.60
C THR A 126 11.52 -3.02 -12.57
N TRP A 127 11.86 -1.80 -12.19
CA TRP A 127 12.90 -0.97 -12.81
C TRP A 127 13.78 -0.36 -11.72
N ILE A 128 15.04 -0.05 -12.07
CA ILE A 128 15.90 0.80 -11.24
C ILE A 128 16.00 2.16 -11.90
N VAL A 129 15.55 3.20 -11.18
CA VAL A 129 15.65 4.60 -11.59
C VAL A 129 16.76 5.24 -10.77
N ASP A 130 17.83 5.65 -11.46
CA ASP A 130 18.93 6.41 -10.87
C ASP A 130 18.68 7.91 -11.11
N GLY A 131 18.84 8.73 -10.06
CA GLY A 131 18.73 10.19 -10.12
C GLY A 131 19.77 10.87 -9.23
N GLU A 132 19.81 12.21 -9.26
CA GLU A 132 20.79 12.99 -8.48
C GLU A 132 20.64 12.80 -6.96
N GLN A 133 19.40 12.57 -6.50
CA GLN A 133 19.05 12.48 -5.08
C GLN A 133 19.00 11.06 -4.55
N GLY A 134 19.13 10.03 -5.41
CA GLY A 134 19.09 8.65 -4.96
C GLY A 134 18.83 7.62 -6.06
N ARG A 135 18.84 6.36 -5.63
CA ARG A 135 18.48 5.18 -6.43
C ARG A 135 17.17 4.62 -5.91
N ILE A 136 16.19 4.49 -6.81
CA ILE A 136 14.85 4.02 -6.47
C ILE A 136 14.54 2.75 -7.27
N GLU A 137 14.10 1.71 -6.59
CA GLU A 137 13.42 0.58 -7.24
C GLU A 137 11.95 0.96 -7.43
N VAL A 138 11.49 0.90 -8.67
CA VAL A 138 10.09 1.10 -9.04
C VAL A 138 9.49 -0.27 -9.29
N ALA A 139 8.48 -0.65 -8.53
CA ALA A 139 7.78 -1.93 -8.67
C ALA A 139 6.31 -1.71 -9.02
N LEU A 140 5.89 -2.16 -10.21
CA LEU A 140 4.50 -2.19 -10.64
C LEU A 140 3.92 -3.58 -10.40
N ASP A 141 2.89 -3.65 -9.56
CA ASP A 141 2.17 -4.88 -9.24
C ASP A 141 0.78 -4.87 -9.86
N ASP A 142 0.44 -5.97 -10.54
CA ASP A 142 -0.85 -6.17 -11.21
C ASP A 142 -1.34 -7.62 -10.99
N GLY A 143 -2.47 -7.79 -10.32
CA GLY A 143 -3.00 -9.10 -9.96
C GLY A 143 -4.13 -9.02 -8.95
N GLU A 144 -4.14 -9.91 -7.95
CA GLU A 144 -5.23 -9.97 -6.98
C GLU A 144 -4.84 -10.50 -5.59
N VAL A 145 -5.63 -10.07 -4.60
CA VAL A 145 -5.73 -10.67 -3.27
C VAL A 145 -6.93 -11.62 -3.28
N ARG A 146 -6.78 -12.81 -2.69
CA ARG A 146 -7.83 -13.83 -2.58
C ARG A 146 -7.98 -14.26 -1.13
N ALA A 147 -9.18 -14.13 -0.57
CA ALA A 147 -9.49 -14.55 0.80
C ALA A 147 -10.93 -15.08 0.85
N ASP A 148 -11.13 -16.30 1.38
CA ASP A 148 -12.46 -16.87 1.63
C ASP A 148 -13.46 -16.70 0.45
N GLY A 149 -13.04 -17.12 -0.75
CA GLY A 149 -13.83 -17.02 -1.99
C GLY A 149 -13.97 -15.61 -2.59
N ARG A 150 -13.59 -14.56 -1.85
CA ARG A 150 -13.61 -13.17 -2.29
C ARG A 150 -12.28 -12.76 -2.92
N ARG A 151 -12.33 -11.69 -3.72
CA ARG A 151 -11.18 -11.19 -4.49
C ARG A 151 -11.16 -9.67 -4.47
N ALA A 152 -9.96 -9.11 -4.44
CA ALA A 152 -9.71 -7.68 -4.62
C ALA A 152 -8.53 -7.47 -5.57
N THR A 153 -8.63 -6.50 -6.47
CA THR A 153 -7.65 -6.25 -7.52
C THR A 153 -6.40 -5.55 -6.98
N ILE A 154 -5.22 -6.10 -7.22
CA ILE A 154 -3.93 -5.43 -6.99
C ILE A 154 -3.58 -4.64 -8.24
N ARG A 155 -3.50 -3.31 -8.11
CA ARG A 155 -2.92 -2.39 -9.10
C ARG A 155 -2.20 -1.29 -8.34
N GLU A 156 -0.93 -1.50 -8.09
CA GLU A 156 -0.16 -0.60 -7.24
C GLU A 156 1.25 -0.38 -7.78
N LEU A 157 1.79 0.79 -7.49
CA LEU A 157 3.16 1.20 -7.74
C LEU A 157 3.85 1.39 -6.39
N GLU A 158 4.91 0.66 -6.15
CA GLU A 158 5.79 0.83 -4.99
C GLU A 158 7.08 1.51 -5.44
N LEU A 159 7.46 2.60 -4.78
CA LEU A 159 8.73 3.30 -4.96
C LEU A 159 9.59 3.03 -3.72
N GLU A 160 10.62 2.19 -3.84
CA GLU A 160 11.50 1.83 -2.72
C GLU A 160 12.85 2.53 -2.85
N LEU A 161 13.26 3.26 -1.82
CA LEU A 161 14.56 3.91 -1.78
C LEU A 161 15.64 2.87 -1.49
N LYS A 162 16.56 2.66 -2.44
CA LYS A 162 17.70 1.76 -2.26
C LYS A 162 18.92 2.50 -1.70
N ASP A 163 19.08 3.77 -2.06
CA ASP A 163 20.13 4.66 -1.59
C ASP A 163 19.74 6.13 -1.84
N GLY A 164 20.20 7.06 -1.01
CA GLY A 164 19.97 8.51 -1.17
C GLY A 164 18.95 9.13 -0.21
N ASP A 165 18.32 10.23 -0.63
CA ASP A 165 17.39 11.04 0.14
C ASP A 165 15.93 10.58 -0.07
N PRO A 166 15.14 10.33 1.01
CA PRO A 166 13.70 10.06 0.91
C PRO A 166 12.89 11.08 0.11
N ALA A 167 13.33 12.34 0.00
CA ALA A 167 12.71 13.34 -0.86
C ALA A 167 12.65 12.92 -2.34
N ALA A 168 13.56 12.05 -2.79
CA ALA A 168 13.59 11.52 -4.15
C ALA A 168 12.34 10.69 -4.47
N LEU A 169 11.74 10.02 -3.48
CA LEU A 169 10.50 9.25 -3.66
C LEU A 169 9.33 10.16 -4.02
N TRP A 170 9.21 11.28 -3.32
CA TRP A 170 8.16 12.28 -3.58
C TRP A 170 8.34 12.93 -4.95
N ALA A 171 9.57 13.32 -5.29
CA ALA A 171 9.87 13.92 -6.58
C ALA A 171 9.52 12.98 -7.75
N LEU A 172 9.87 11.69 -7.64
CA LEU A 172 9.54 10.70 -8.67
C LEU A 172 8.03 10.42 -8.74
N ALA A 173 7.34 10.35 -7.60
CA ALA A 173 5.88 10.20 -7.58
C ALA A 173 5.16 11.37 -8.25
N GLU A 174 5.60 12.61 -7.98
CA GLU A 174 5.06 13.82 -8.62
C GLU A 174 5.33 13.85 -10.14
N GLU A 175 6.52 13.40 -10.57
CA GLU A 175 6.84 13.26 -11.98
C GLU A 175 5.90 12.27 -12.69
N PHE A 176 5.64 11.11 -12.09
CA PHE A 176 4.66 10.16 -12.64
C PHE A 176 3.24 10.73 -12.63
N ALA A 177 2.84 11.40 -11.55
CA ALA A 177 1.52 11.99 -11.40
C ALA A 177 1.24 13.11 -12.41
N ALA A 178 2.26 13.68 -13.07
CA ALA A 178 2.07 14.66 -14.14
C ALA A 178 1.32 14.11 -15.37
N SER A 179 1.32 12.79 -15.59
CA SER A 179 0.69 12.17 -16.76
C SER A 179 -0.03 10.84 -16.51
N VAL A 180 0.23 10.23 -15.34
CA VAL A 180 -0.39 8.98 -14.89
C VAL A 180 -1.30 9.29 -13.70
N PRO A 181 -2.60 8.97 -13.76
CA PRO A 181 -3.44 9.02 -12.56
C PRO A 181 -2.94 7.99 -11.55
N LEU A 182 -2.60 8.45 -10.35
CA LEU A 182 -2.15 7.63 -9.23
C LEU A 182 -2.35 8.40 -7.92
N ARG A 183 -2.53 7.72 -6.80
CA ARG A 183 -2.67 8.36 -5.48
C ARG A 183 -1.91 7.59 -4.41
N PRO A 184 -1.50 8.21 -3.28
CA PRO A 184 -1.06 7.47 -2.10
C PRO A 184 -2.05 6.39 -1.69
N ALA A 185 -1.54 5.26 -1.22
CA ALA A 185 -2.29 4.17 -0.63
C ALA A 185 -1.62 3.74 0.67
N THR A 186 -2.42 3.42 1.69
CA THR A 186 -1.93 3.13 3.04
C THR A 186 -2.19 1.68 3.44
N ALA A 187 -3.20 1.03 2.88
CA ALA A 187 -3.47 -0.37 3.14
C ALA A 187 -2.39 -1.27 2.51
N SER A 188 -1.69 -2.06 3.34
CA SER A 188 -0.81 -3.10 2.83
C SER A 188 -1.61 -4.24 2.18
N LYS A 189 -0.99 -5.01 1.29
CA LYS A 189 -1.60 -6.25 0.76
C LYS A 189 -2.06 -7.21 1.88
N ALA A 190 -1.39 -7.18 3.04
CA ALA A 190 -1.77 -7.99 4.18
C ALA A 190 -3.06 -7.48 4.85
N ALA A 191 -3.14 -6.17 5.12
CA ALA A 191 -4.35 -5.54 5.68
C ALA A 191 -5.56 -5.68 4.75
N ARG A 192 -5.33 -5.55 3.43
CA ARG A 192 -6.34 -5.81 2.39
C ARG A 192 -6.83 -7.25 2.44
N GLY A 193 -5.92 -8.21 2.54
CA GLY A 193 -6.25 -9.64 2.62
C GLY A 193 -7.02 -10.03 3.88
N ALA A 194 -6.66 -9.46 5.02
CA ALA A 194 -7.39 -9.64 6.26
C ALA A 194 -8.81 -9.02 6.18
N SER A 195 -8.91 -7.76 5.79
CA SER A 195 -10.21 -7.08 5.58
C SER A 195 -11.11 -7.84 4.60
N LEU A 196 -10.53 -8.35 3.51
CA LEU A 196 -11.23 -9.17 2.52
C LEU A 196 -11.71 -10.51 3.11
N GLY A 197 -10.88 -11.18 3.93
CA GLY A 197 -11.23 -12.43 4.59
C GLY A 197 -12.26 -12.27 5.71
N GLU A 198 -12.28 -11.11 6.38
CA GLU A 198 -13.29 -10.79 7.39
C GLU A 198 -14.60 -10.25 6.79
N GLY A 199 -14.54 -9.69 5.57
CA GLY A 199 -15.68 -9.06 4.92
C GLY A 199 -16.03 -7.71 5.48
N ARG A 200 -15.08 -7.07 6.15
CA ARG A 200 -15.23 -5.74 6.72
C ARG A 200 -13.92 -4.98 6.59
N TRP A 201 -14.03 -3.70 6.33
CA TRP A 201 -12.94 -2.74 6.47
C TRP A 201 -13.13 -1.96 7.76
N SER A 202 -12.04 -1.65 8.45
CA SER A 202 -12.04 -0.78 9.61
C SER A 202 -11.28 0.49 9.28
N LEU A 203 -11.91 1.65 9.52
CA LEU A 203 -11.26 2.94 9.36
C LEU A 203 -10.76 3.43 10.73
N PRO A 204 -9.59 4.11 10.79
CA PRO A 204 -9.16 4.80 12.01
C PRO A 204 -10.15 5.93 12.34
N ALA A 205 -10.10 6.40 13.58
CA ALA A 205 -10.85 7.58 13.97
C ALA A 205 -10.42 8.78 13.09
N ALA A 206 -11.41 9.47 12.53
CA ALA A 206 -11.20 10.75 11.88
C ALA A 206 -11.19 11.84 12.96
N ASP A 207 -10.11 11.97 13.72
CA ASP A 207 -9.95 13.07 14.68
C ASP A 207 -9.78 14.41 13.94
N ASP A 208 -9.99 15.56 14.61
CA ASP A 208 -9.80 16.89 14.00
C ASP A 208 -8.30 17.28 13.83
N ASP A 209 -7.46 16.29 13.52
CA ASP A 209 -6.06 16.45 13.16
C ASP A 209 -5.90 16.27 11.63
N PRO A 210 -5.19 17.17 10.92
CA PRO A 210 -5.05 17.08 9.47
C PRO A 210 -4.49 15.74 8.95
N ALA A 211 -3.51 15.17 9.65
CA ALA A 211 -2.92 13.89 9.25
C ALA A 211 -3.88 12.73 9.48
N ALA A 212 -4.61 12.71 10.60
CA ALA A 212 -5.64 11.72 10.88
C ALA A 212 -6.78 11.75 9.84
N LEU A 213 -7.26 12.95 9.47
CA LEU A 213 -8.29 13.12 8.44
C LEU A 213 -7.82 12.63 7.07
N TYR A 214 -6.56 12.92 6.72
CA TYR A 214 -5.98 12.46 5.46
C TYR A 214 -5.80 10.93 5.44
N GLU A 215 -5.26 10.34 6.51
CA GLU A 215 -5.11 8.88 6.63
C GLU A 215 -6.45 8.16 6.54
N HIS A 216 -7.47 8.67 7.23
CA HIS A 216 -8.83 8.15 7.13
C HIS A 216 -9.35 8.23 5.70
N THR A 217 -9.15 9.37 5.02
CA THR A 217 -9.58 9.57 3.63
C THR A 217 -8.92 8.55 2.70
N ILE A 218 -7.60 8.39 2.76
CA ILE A 218 -6.87 7.47 1.88
C ILE A 218 -7.25 6.01 2.15
N LEU A 219 -7.40 5.62 3.42
CA LEU A 219 -7.82 4.26 3.75
C LEU A 219 -9.26 3.99 3.31
N ALA A 220 -10.16 4.96 3.42
CA ALA A 220 -11.51 4.84 2.88
C ALA A 220 -11.49 4.67 1.35
N LEU A 221 -10.60 5.35 0.63
CA LEU A 221 -10.45 5.14 -0.82
C LEU A 221 -9.85 3.77 -1.17
N ASP A 222 -8.97 3.21 -0.34
CA ASP A 222 -8.49 1.83 -0.49
C ASP A 222 -9.64 0.82 -0.26
N ALA A 223 -10.44 1.04 0.78
CA ALA A 223 -11.62 0.23 1.08
C ALA A 223 -12.68 0.31 -0.02
N LEU A 224 -12.93 1.50 -0.58
CA LEU A 224 -13.83 1.70 -1.71
C LEU A 224 -13.37 0.90 -2.93
N ALA A 225 -12.08 0.95 -3.26
CA ALA A 225 -11.53 0.24 -4.41
C ALA A 225 -11.68 -1.29 -4.27
N ASP A 226 -11.51 -1.83 -3.07
CA ASP A 226 -11.57 -3.26 -2.81
C ASP A 226 -12.99 -3.80 -2.62
N SER A 227 -13.86 -3.03 -1.95
CA SER A 227 -15.22 -3.47 -1.59
C SER A 227 -16.30 -3.02 -2.56
N GLN A 228 -16.05 -1.96 -3.33
CA GLN A 228 -17.04 -1.25 -4.15
C GLN A 228 -18.23 -0.69 -3.34
N ASP A 229 -18.08 -0.57 -2.02
CA ASP A 229 -19.10 -0.02 -1.14
C ASP A 229 -19.02 1.52 -1.12
N SER A 230 -20.08 2.16 -1.61
CA SER A 230 -20.19 3.63 -1.68
C SER A 230 -20.11 4.31 -0.30
N HIS A 231 -20.37 3.59 0.79
CA HIS A 231 -20.20 4.13 2.14
C HIS A 231 -18.79 4.71 2.36
N PHE A 232 -17.75 4.04 1.84
CA PHE A 232 -16.38 4.51 1.97
C PHE A 232 -16.11 5.78 1.16
N LYS A 233 -16.81 5.97 0.03
CA LYS A 233 -16.77 7.24 -0.71
C LYS A 233 -17.33 8.38 0.13
N ASP A 234 -18.40 8.13 0.88
CA ASP A 234 -19.02 9.14 1.76
C ASP A 234 -18.18 9.42 3.02
N GLU A 235 -17.49 8.43 3.58
CA GLU A 235 -16.50 8.64 4.66
C GLU A 235 -15.31 9.49 4.19
N ALA A 236 -14.77 9.20 2.99
CA ALA A 236 -13.70 9.99 2.39
C ALA A 236 -14.13 11.45 2.17
N ARG A 237 -15.34 11.68 1.64
CA ARG A 237 -15.89 13.03 1.43
C ARG A 237 -16.06 13.80 2.75
N ARG A 238 -16.62 13.17 3.78
CA ARG A 238 -16.79 13.79 5.10
C ARG A 238 -15.45 14.18 5.73
N SER A 239 -14.43 13.34 5.59
CA SER A 239 -13.09 13.64 6.11
C SER A 239 -12.42 14.78 5.35
N LEU A 240 -12.59 14.85 4.03
CA LEU A 240 -12.11 15.97 3.21
C LEU A 240 -12.83 17.28 3.51
N ASP A 241 -14.15 17.26 3.69
CA ASP A 241 -14.93 18.44 4.11
C ASP A 241 -14.39 19.03 5.42
N ARG A 242 -14.09 18.16 6.39
CA ARG A 242 -13.49 18.57 7.67
C ARG A 242 -12.08 19.12 7.48
N LEU A 243 -11.27 18.49 6.62
CA LEU A 243 -9.91 18.96 6.33
C LEU A 243 -9.93 20.36 5.69
N VAL A 244 -10.86 20.62 4.77
CA VAL A 244 -11.10 21.94 4.18
C VAL A 244 -11.53 22.95 5.26
N ALA A 245 -12.40 22.55 6.19
CA ALA A 245 -12.91 23.41 7.25
C ALA A 245 -11.84 23.84 8.29
N LEU A 246 -10.71 23.13 8.39
CA LEU A 246 -9.59 23.52 9.25
C LEU A 246 -8.90 24.82 8.77
N GLY A 247 -8.99 25.14 7.47
CA GLY A 247 -8.50 26.41 6.93
C GLY A 247 -6.98 26.56 6.83
N ASP A 248 -6.20 25.47 6.83
CA ASP A 248 -4.76 25.53 6.48
C ASP A 248 -4.64 25.79 4.96
N ASP A 249 -4.06 26.93 4.57
CA ASP A 249 -3.90 27.34 3.18
C ASP A 249 -3.18 26.29 2.31
N ARG A 250 -2.24 25.53 2.88
CA ARG A 250 -1.48 24.50 2.17
C ARG A 250 -2.32 23.25 1.86
N LEU A 251 -3.34 22.99 2.67
CA LEU A 251 -4.16 21.77 2.60
C LEU A 251 -5.51 22.01 1.92
N THR A 252 -6.09 23.20 2.12
CA THR A 252 -7.45 23.54 1.69
C THR A 252 -7.65 23.37 0.18
N GLY A 253 -6.73 23.89 -0.64
CA GLY A 253 -6.83 23.82 -2.10
C GLY A 253 -6.80 22.38 -2.64
N PRO A 254 -5.77 21.59 -2.31
CA PRO A 254 -5.72 20.17 -2.67
C PRO A 254 -6.91 19.37 -2.13
N ALA A 255 -7.30 19.55 -0.86
CA ALA A 255 -8.45 18.85 -0.27
C ALA A 255 -9.77 19.15 -0.97
N ALA A 256 -10.01 20.41 -1.35
CA ALA A 256 -11.19 20.82 -2.10
C ALA A 256 -11.23 20.18 -3.51
N THR A 257 -10.06 19.98 -4.14
CA THR A 257 -9.95 19.32 -5.44
C THR A 257 -10.35 17.85 -5.34
N LEU A 258 -9.85 17.12 -4.32
CA LEU A 258 -10.25 15.74 -4.07
C LEU A 258 -11.76 15.64 -3.78
N LEU A 259 -12.27 16.53 -2.94
CA LEU A 259 -13.69 16.58 -2.57
C LEU A 259 -14.60 16.82 -3.78
N ALA A 260 -14.22 17.75 -4.66
CA ALA A 260 -14.97 18.04 -5.88
C ALA A 260 -15.01 16.81 -6.80
N ALA A 261 -13.88 16.15 -7.02
CA ALA A 261 -13.78 14.94 -7.83
C ALA A 261 -14.64 13.80 -7.28
N LEU A 262 -14.69 13.62 -5.96
CA LEU A 262 -15.55 12.60 -5.32
C LEU A 262 -17.05 12.99 -5.31
N SER A 263 -17.38 14.27 -5.49
CA SER A 263 -18.77 14.76 -5.46
C SER A 263 -19.47 14.72 -6.82
N HIS A 264 -18.73 14.66 -7.93
CA HIS A 264 -19.31 14.42 -9.24
C HIS A 264 -19.63 12.92 -9.42
N GLN A 265 -20.89 12.59 -9.75
CA GLN A 265 -21.35 11.23 -10.03
C GLN A 265 -21.94 11.13 -11.43
N ALA A 266 -21.34 10.30 -12.27
CA ALA A 266 -22.14 9.29 -12.97
C ALA A 266 -22.04 8.00 -12.14
N PRO A 267 -23.15 7.28 -11.87
CA PRO A 267 -23.16 6.10 -11.01
C PRO A 267 -22.39 4.88 -11.56
N GLU A 268 -21.83 4.96 -12.76
CA GLU A 268 -21.14 3.86 -13.44
C GLU A 268 -19.66 4.13 -13.76
N ASP A 269 -19.15 5.33 -13.49
CA ASP A 269 -17.77 5.69 -13.81
C ASP A 269 -16.85 5.60 -12.57
N ASP A 270 -16.05 4.54 -12.53
CA ASP A 270 -14.86 4.37 -11.67
C ASP A 270 -13.75 5.43 -11.91
N ALA A 271 -14.03 6.46 -12.73
CA ALA A 271 -13.09 7.45 -13.22
C ALA A 271 -12.88 8.64 -12.28
N TRP A 272 -13.04 8.47 -10.96
CA TRP A 272 -12.75 9.54 -9.99
C TRP A 272 -11.24 9.76 -9.77
N LEU A 273 -10.42 8.75 -10.08
CA LEU A 273 -8.96 8.83 -10.01
C LEU A 273 -8.40 9.29 -11.36
N ASP A 274 -8.33 10.60 -11.55
CA ASP A 274 -7.65 11.23 -12.67
C ASP A 274 -6.30 11.85 -12.27
N VAL A 275 -5.63 12.50 -13.23
CA VAL A 275 -4.34 13.17 -12.99
C VAL A 275 -4.45 14.29 -11.96
N ALA A 276 -5.52 15.09 -12.00
CA ALA A 276 -5.70 16.20 -11.07
C ALA A 276 -5.96 15.71 -9.64
N PHE A 277 -6.76 14.65 -9.50
CA PHE A 277 -6.95 13.94 -8.23
C PHE A 277 -5.62 13.44 -7.68
N GLY A 278 -4.85 12.75 -8.51
CA GLY A 278 -3.57 12.18 -8.10
C GLY A 278 -2.56 13.22 -7.62
N GLN A 279 -2.44 14.32 -8.36
CA GLN A 279 -1.59 15.45 -8.00
C GLN A 279 -2.02 16.11 -6.68
N ALA A 280 -3.33 16.33 -6.48
CA ALA A 280 -3.84 16.90 -5.24
C ALA A 280 -3.63 15.95 -4.04
N ALA A 281 -3.81 14.64 -4.23
CA ALA A 281 -3.58 13.65 -3.18
C ALA A 281 -2.10 13.57 -2.77
N LEU A 282 -1.18 13.63 -3.73
CA LEU A 282 0.26 13.71 -3.44
C LEU A 282 0.64 15.03 -2.77
N ALA A 283 0.09 16.16 -3.22
CA ALA A 283 0.35 17.46 -2.61
C ALA A 283 -0.05 17.49 -1.12
N LEU A 284 -1.20 16.90 -0.77
CA LEU A 284 -1.61 16.73 0.63
C LEU A 284 -0.63 15.86 1.41
N ALA A 285 -0.30 14.66 0.89
CA ALA A 285 0.63 13.77 1.59
C ALA A 285 1.99 14.43 1.80
N ARG A 286 2.52 15.13 0.78
CA ARG A 286 3.78 15.86 0.89
C ARG A 286 3.69 16.98 1.93
N ALA A 287 2.63 17.76 1.94
CA ALA A 287 2.44 18.86 2.91
C ALA A 287 2.35 18.36 4.36
N LEU A 288 1.86 17.14 4.56
CA LEU A 288 1.68 16.52 5.88
C LEU A 288 2.93 15.76 6.36
N TYR A 289 3.65 15.09 5.46
CA TYR A 289 4.63 14.05 5.84
C TYR A 289 6.02 14.21 5.23
N ALA A 290 6.21 15.05 4.21
CA ALA A 290 7.54 15.25 3.68
C ALA A 290 8.40 16.08 4.65
N PRO A 291 9.68 15.72 4.85
CA PRO A 291 10.61 16.54 5.62
C PRO A 291 10.73 17.94 4.97
N ALA A 292 10.81 18.96 5.82
CA ALA A 292 10.94 20.36 5.43
C ALA A 292 12.29 20.67 4.77
#